data_AF-A0A2H1JV61-F1
#
_entry.id   AF-A0A2H1JV61-F1
#
_cell.length_a   1.000
_cell.length_b   1.000
_cell.length_c   1.000
_cell.angle_alpha   90.00
_cell.angle_beta   90.00
_cell.angle_gamma   90.00
#
_symmetry.space_group_name_H-M   'P 1'
#
loop_
_entity.id
_entity.type
_entity.pdbx_description
1 polymer ?
#
loop_
_entity_poly.entity_id
_entity_poly.type
_entity_poly.pdbx_seq_one_letter_code
_entity_poly.pdbx_strand_id
1 'polypeptide(L)'
;MVLDHAERLEDALDLFDDHNVDFTGGPGLHYLVADGTGAKAVVEYDAGTMQVIRPPQGQPWMRLENVHMSTTSEAQRSGQWRYCTCADTLSAAAGKVSVNEAVGLLDDVRQAYTQWQSVYDLGKGTLRVIAEKSHDFTLSS
;
A
#
# COMPACT_ATOMS: atom_id res chain seq x y z
N MET A 1 5.37 10.12 13.26
CA MET A 1 4.48 11.20 12.79
C MET A 1 3.14 10.62 12.34
N VAL A 2 2.99 10.08 11.14
CA VAL A 2 1.68 9.52 10.70
C VAL A 2 1.22 8.36 11.60
N LEU A 3 2.04 7.32 11.76
CA LEU A 3 1.68 6.15 12.60
C LEU A 3 1.52 6.46 14.10
N ASP A 4 2.01 7.61 14.57
CA ASP A 4 1.90 8.01 15.98
C ASP A 4 0.67 8.88 16.26
N HIS A 5 0.04 9.43 15.22
CA HIS A 5 -0.95 10.50 15.34
C HIS A 5 -2.23 10.26 14.54
N ALA A 6 -2.24 9.37 13.54
CA ALA A 6 -3.40 9.09 12.72
C ALA A 6 -4.05 7.74 13.07
N GLU A 7 -5.34 7.76 13.43
CA GLU A 7 -6.15 6.53 13.54
C GLU A 7 -6.85 6.23 12.21
N ARG A 8 -7.30 7.28 11.51
CA ARG A 8 -8.03 7.18 10.24
C ARG A 8 -7.19 7.67 9.07
N LEU A 9 -7.58 7.21 7.88
CA LEU A 9 -6.96 7.66 6.63
C LEU A 9 -7.00 9.18 6.51
N GLU A 10 -8.12 9.82 6.82
CA GLU A 10 -8.25 11.27 6.69
C GLU A 10 -7.29 12.02 7.63
N ASP A 11 -7.12 11.56 8.88
CA ASP A 11 -6.12 12.12 9.81
C ASP A 11 -4.69 12.01 9.22
N ALA A 12 -4.39 10.88 8.56
CA ALA A 12 -3.11 10.70 7.90
C ALA A 12 -2.94 11.65 6.70
N LEU A 13 -4.00 11.88 5.91
CA LEU A 13 -3.97 12.79 4.78
C LEU A 13 -3.77 14.25 5.22
N ASP A 14 -4.42 14.67 6.31
CA ASP A 14 -4.21 16.00 6.89
C ASP A 14 -2.76 16.19 7.33
N LEU A 15 -2.17 15.18 7.99
CA LEU A 15 -0.75 15.19 8.36
C LEU A 15 0.20 15.22 7.17
N PHE A 16 -0.14 14.55 6.06
CA PHE A 16 0.65 14.63 4.84
C PHE A 16 0.57 16.04 4.21
N ASP A 17 -0.62 16.64 4.18
CA ASP A 17 -0.80 18.01 3.64
C ASP A 17 -0.03 19.06 4.45
N ASP A 18 -0.13 18.99 5.78
CA ASP A 18 0.54 19.90 6.71
C ASP A 18 2.07 19.76 6.69
N HIS A 19 2.56 18.58 6.35
CA HIS A 19 3.97 18.24 6.32
C HIS A 19 4.41 17.83 4.92
N ASN A 20 4.40 18.80 3.99
CA ASN A 20 4.93 18.60 2.65
C ASN A 20 6.42 18.24 2.73
N VAL A 21 6.73 16.95 2.54
CA VAL A 21 8.11 16.47 2.60
C VAL A 21 8.75 16.70 1.23
N ASP A 22 9.56 17.74 1.14
CA ASP A 22 10.34 18.05 -0.07
C ASP A 22 11.50 17.05 -0.22
N PHE A 23 11.43 16.21 -1.25
CA PHE A 23 12.48 15.27 -1.66
C PHE A 23 13.17 15.68 -2.97
N THR A 24 13.35 16.98 -3.21
CA THR A 24 14.08 17.50 -4.37
C THR A 24 15.38 16.73 -4.61
N GLY A 25 15.48 16.06 -5.77
CA GLY A 25 16.64 15.29 -6.21
C GLY A 25 16.60 13.76 -5.98
N GLY A 26 15.58 13.24 -5.30
CA GLY A 26 15.34 11.79 -5.15
C GLY A 26 14.28 11.24 -6.10
N PRO A 27 14.09 9.90 -6.17
CA PRO A 27 12.89 9.34 -6.79
C PRO A 27 11.65 9.83 -6.03
N GLY A 28 10.58 10.19 -6.74
CA GLY A 28 9.35 10.61 -6.08
C GLY A 28 8.79 9.53 -5.15
N LEU A 29 8.22 9.97 -4.03
CA LEU A 29 7.72 9.09 -2.99
C LEU A 29 6.23 8.81 -3.16
N HIS A 30 5.88 7.60 -2.76
CA HIS A 30 4.54 7.04 -2.83
C HIS A 30 4.22 6.33 -1.55
N TYR A 31 3.09 6.67 -0.94
CA TYR A 31 2.58 6.01 0.25
C TYR A 31 1.28 5.32 -0.09
N LEU A 32 1.22 3.99 0.04
CA LEU A 32 -0.04 3.27 0.10
C LEU A 32 -0.49 3.23 1.56
N VAL A 33 -1.56 3.97 1.87
CA VAL A 33 -2.09 4.13 3.22
C VAL A 33 -3.44 3.45 3.31
N ALA A 34 -3.68 2.75 4.41
CA ALA A 34 -4.97 2.13 4.72
C ALA A 34 -5.24 2.15 6.22
N ASP A 35 -6.51 2.15 6.62
CA ASP A 35 -6.93 2.13 8.02
C ASP A 35 -7.83 0.94 8.37
N GLY A 36 -8.15 0.79 9.67
CA GLY A 36 -8.98 -0.30 10.18
C GLY A 36 -10.44 -0.30 9.71
N THR A 37 -10.92 0.79 9.10
CA THR A 37 -12.26 0.86 8.49
C THR A 37 -12.28 0.26 7.08
N GLY A 38 -11.10 0.03 6.50
CA GLY A 38 -10.92 -0.37 5.11
C GLY A 38 -10.80 0.81 4.14
N ALA A 39 -10.74 2.05 4.63
CA ALA A 39 -10.37 3.19 3.81
C ALA A 39 -8.91 3.04 3.35
N LYS A 40 -8.63 3.46 2.12
CA LYS A 40 -7.28 3.39 1.54
C LYS A 40 -7.06 4.44 0.45
N ALA A 41 -5.83 4.89 0.32
CA ALA A 41 -5.40 5.78 -0.74
C ALA A 41 -3.91 5.60 -1.04
N VAL A 42 -3.50 6.01 -2.24
CA VAL A 42 -2.12 6.31 -2.56
C VAL A 42 -1.91 7.81 -2.45
N VAL A 43 -0.88 8.21 -1.71
CA VAL A 43 -0.44 9.59 -1.56
C VAL A 43 0.88 9.76 -2.29
N GLU A 44 0.96 10.74 -3.18
CA GLU A 44 2.15 11.07 -3.96
C GLU A 44 2.39 12.58 -3.91
N TYR A 45 3.63 13.00 -4.16
CA TYR A 45 3.95 14.42 -4.33
C TYR A 45 4.49 14.64 -5.73
N ASP A 46 3.77 15.43 -6.52
CA ASP A 46 4.18 15.82 -7.87
C ASP A 46 4.30 17.34 -7.95
N ALA A 47 5.47 17.82 -8.35
CA ALA A 47 5.80 19.25 -8.41
C ALA A 47 5.44 20.04 -7.12
N GLY A 48 5.65 19.44 -5.95
CA GLY A 48 5.35 20.04 -4.64
C GLY A 48 3.86 20.04 -4.26
N THR A 49 3.00 19.40 -5.06
CA THR A 49 1.57 19.26 -4.79
C THR A 49 1.26 17.83 -4.37
N MET A 50 0.57 17.67 -3.23
CA MET A 50 0.07 16.36 -2.79
C MET A 50 -1.04 15.88 -3.72
N GLN A 51 -0.90 14.65 -4.21
CA GLN A 51 -1.90 13.92 -4.99
C GLN A 51 -2.46 12.79 -4.14
N VAL A 52 -3.78 12.71 -4.04
CA VAL A 52 -4.48 11.64 -3.31
C VAL A 52 -5.30 10.81 -4.29
N ILE A 53 -4.91 9.55 -4.46
CA ILE A 53 -5.52 8.62 -5.40
C ILE A 53 -6.30 7.59 -4.60
N ARG A 54 -7.60 7.47 -4.86
CA ARG A 54 -8.48 6.49 -4.21
C ARG A 54 -8.81 5.35 -5.19
N PRO A 55 -9.15 4.15 -4.70
CA PRO A 55 -9.59 3.07 -5.57
C PRO A 55 -10.85 3.48 -6.36
N PRO A 56 -11.04 2.98 -7.59
CA PRO A 56 -12.26 3.19 -8.37
C PRO A 56 -13.52 2.78 -7.60
N GLN A 57 -14.66 3.40 -7.93
CA GLN A 57 -15.94 3.08 -7.30
C GLN A 57 -16.25 1.58 -7.42
N GLY A 58 -16.56 0.95 -6.29
CA GLY A 58 -16.88 -0.48 -6.22
C GLY A 58 -15.65 -1.41 -6.14
N GLN A 59 -14.43 -0.88 -6.21
CA GLN A 59 -13.21 -1.67 -6.03
C GLN A 59 -12.77 -1.66 -4.54
N PRO A 60 -12.82 -2.79 -3.83
CA PRO A 60 -12.55 -2.82 -2.39
C PRO A 60 -11.05 -2.88 -2.05
N TRP A 61 -10.18 -2.95 -3.05
CA TRP A 61 -8.73 -3.14 -2.89
C TRP A 61 -7.95 -2.09 -3.68
N MET A 62 -6.67 -1.92 -3.31
CA MET A 62 -5.73 -1.03 -3.98
C MET A 62 -4.36 -1.71 -4.04
N ARG A 63 -3.53 -1.33 -5.01
CA ARG A 63 -2.17 -1.83 -5.20
C ARG A 63 -1.27 -0.68 -5.63
N LEU A 64 0.00 -0.77 -5.26
CA LEU A 64 1.02 0.23 -5.59
C LEU A 64 2.33 -0.50 -5.86
N GLU A 65 3.08 -0.01 -6.85
CA GLU A 65 4.46 -0.42 -7.12
C GLU A 65 5.38 0.79 -7.12
N ASN A 66 6.63 0.60 -7.51
CA ASN A 66 7.64 1.65 -7.68
C ASN A 66 7.38 2.52 -8.93
N VAL A 67 6.16 3.04 -9.07
CA VAL A 67 5.72 3.89 -10.18
C VAL A 67 4.70 4.92 -9.69
N HIS A 68 4.81 6.16 -10.19
CA HIS A 68 3.85 7.22 -9.91
C HIS A 68 2.48 6.89 -10.52
N MET A 69 1.47 6.68 -9.68
CA MET A 69 0.11 6.46 -10.14
C MET A 69 -0.53 7.73 -10.72
N SER A 70 -0.14 8.92 -10.26
CA SER A 70 -0.64 10.22 -10.74
C SER A 70 -0.20 10.53 -12.17
N THR A 71 1.03 10.17 -12.54
CA THR A 71 1.62 10.52 -13.84
C THR A 71 1.75 9.35 -14.81
N THR A 72 1.55 8.10 -14.34
CA THR A 72 1.50 6.91 -15.19
C THR A 72 0.05 6.53 -15.46
N SER A 73 -0.28 6.11 -16.68
CA SER A 73 -1.64 5.62 -16.98
C SER A 73 -1.88 4.20 -16.45
N GLU A 74 -3.15 3.84 -16.20
CA GLU A 74 -3.51 2.46 -15.82
C GLU A 74 -3.08 1.45 -16.89
N ALA A 75 -3.18 1.79 -18.18
CA ALA A 75 -2.74 0.92 -19.27
C ALA A 75 -1.24 0.61 -19.20
N GLN A 76 -0.41 1.61 -18.88
CA GLN A 76 1.03 1.42 -18.70
C GLN A 76 1.33 0.55 -17.47
N ARG A 77 0.66 0.79 -16.35
CA ARG A 77 0.83 -0.02 -15.13
C ARG A 77 0.40 -1.46 -15.34
N SER A 78 -0.70 -1.68 -16.06
CA SER A 78 -1.20 -3.01 -16.42
C SER A 78 -0.34 -3.73 -17.47
N GLY A 79 0.73 -3.11 -17.95
CA GLY A 79 1.79 -3.83 -18.67
C GLY A 79 2.79 -4.53 -17.75
N GLN A 80 2.79 -4.20 -16.45
CA GLN A 80 3.74 -4.74 -15.47
C GLN A 80 3.18 -6.01 -14.83
N TRP A 81 3.93 -7.10 -14.93
CA TRP A 81 3.44 -8.43 -14.54
C TRP A 81 3.04 -8.51 -13.06
N ARG A 82 3.84 -7.95 -12.14
CA ARG A 82 3.53 -7.92 -10.69
C ARG A 82 2.24 -7.16 -10.42
N TYR A 83 2.05 -6.05 -11.11
CA TYR A 83 0.90 -5.16 -10.93
C TYR A 83 -0.37 -5.88 -11.36
N CYS A 84 -0.31 -6.60 -12.48
CA CYS A 84 -1.40 -7.45 -12.96
C CYS A 84 -1.65 -8.66 -12.06
N THR A 85 -0.61 -9.38 -11.61
CA THR A 85 -0.79 -10.50 -10.68
C THR A 85 -1.52 -10.06 -9.41
N CYS A 86 -1.14 -8.91 -8.83
CA CYS A 86 -1.86 -8.31 -7.71
C CYS A 86 -3.31 -7.96 -8.08
N ALA A 87 -3.54 -7.36 -9.26
CA ALA A 87 -4.88 -7.03 -9.75
C ALA A 87 -5.79 -8.25 -9.80
N ASP A 88 -5.30 -9.31 -10.43
CA ASP A 88 -6.07 -10.49 -10.76
C ASP A 88 -6.40 -11.28 -9.49
N THR A 89 -5.41 -11.49 -8.62
CA THR A 89 -5.62 -12.18 -7.34
C THR A 89 -6.58 -11.41 -6.44
N LEU A 90 -6.41 -10.09 -6.29
CA LEU A 90 -7.31 -9.28 -5.46
C LEU A 90 -8.71 -9.18 -6.06
N SER A 91 -8.84 -9.13 -7.38
CA SER A 91 -10.15 -9.14 -8.05
C SER A 91 -10.87 -10.47 -7.88
N ALA A 92 -10.17 -11.59 -8.08
CA ALA A 92 -10.72 -12.93 -7.90
C ALA A 92 -11.19 -13.17 -6.45
N ALA A 93 -10.49 -12.59 -5.48
CA ALA A 93 -10.85 -12.64 -4.07
C ALA A 93 -11.90 -11.58 -3.64
N ALA A 94 -12.38 -10.73 -4.55
CA ALA A 94 -13.20 -9.56 -4.24
C ALA A 94 -12.58 -8.69 -3.11
N GLY A 95 -11.26 -8.58 -3.09
CA GLY A 95 -10.45 -7.85 -2.10
C GLY A 95 -10.37 -8.51 -0.72
N LYS A 96 -10.93 -9.72 -0.53
CA LYS A 96 -10.94 -10.41 0.76
C LYS A 96 -9.88 -11.51 0.76
N VAL A 97 -8.72 -11.18 1.32
CA VAL A 97 -7.60 -12.12 1.46
C VAL A 97 -7.28 -12.35 2.94
N SER A 98 -7.08 -13.60 3.31
CA SER A 98 -6.50 -13.96 4.61
C SER A 98 -5.02 -13.59 4.66
N VAL A 99 -4.43 -13.58 5.85
CA VAL A 99 -2.98 -13.34 6.02
C VAL A 99 -2.15 -14.33 5.21
N ASN A 100 -2.53 -15.62 5.17
CA ASN A 100 -1.79 -16.62 4.41
C ASN A 100 -1.92 -16.41 2.89
N GLU A 101 -3.10 -16.03 2.40
CA GLU A 101 -3.30 -15.73 0.99
C GLU A 101 -2.56 -14.45 0.57
N ALA A 102 -2.52 -13.44 1.43
CA ALA A 102 -1.73 -12.23 1.21
C ALA A 102 -0.23 -12.53 1.14
N VAL A 103 0.28 -13.40 2.03
CA VAL A 103 1.67 -13.89 1.97
C VAL A 103 1.93 -14.63 0.66
N GLY A 104 1.03 -15.54 0.26
CA GLY A 104 1.15 -16.25 -1.03
C GLY A 104 1.20 -15.29 -2.21
N LEU A 105 0.34 -14.26 -2.24
CA LEU A 105 0.39 -13.22 -3.26
C LEU A 105 1.73 -12.46 -3.27
N LEU A 106 2.26 -12.10 -2.10
CA LEU A 106 3.56 -11.43 -1.99
C LEU A 106 4.72 -12.34 -2.43
N ASP A 107 4.59 -13.65 -2.27
CA ASP A 107 5.53 -14.64 -2.80
C ASP A 107 5.44 -14.73 -4.33
N ASP A 108 4.24 -14.71 -4.90
CA ASP A 108 4.04 -14.75 -6.35
C ASP A 108 4.66 -13.54 -7.06
N VAL A 109 4.67 -12.37 -6.41
CA VAL A 109 5.23 -11.13 -6.98
C VAL A 109 6.62 -10.78 -6.45
N ARG A 110 7.27 -11.68 -5.70
CA ARG A 110 8.61 -11.42 -5.15
C ARG A 110 9.67 -11.32 -6.23
N GLN A 111 10.74 -10.59 -5.93
CA GLN A 111 11.89 -10.43 -6.81
C GLN A 111 13.14 -10.98 -6.12
N ALA A 112 14.22 -11.20 -6.90
CA ALA A 112 15.47 -11.73 -6.38
C ALA A 112 16.09 -10.90 -5.24
N TYR A 113 15.73 -9.61 -5.17
CA TYR A 113 16.19 -8.67 -4.16
C TYR A 113 15.14 -8.38 -3.07
N THR A 114 14.00 -9.08 -3.04
CA THR A 114 13.03 -8.97 -1.94
C THR A 114 13.68 -9.48 -0.65
N GLN A 115 13.88 -8.59 0.32
CA GLN A 115 14.52 -8.94 1.59
C GLN A 115 13.53 -9.43 2.65
N TRP A 116 12.32 -8.87 2.65
CA TRP A 116 11.25 -9.25 3.57
C TRP A 116 9.88 -8.89 2.98
N GLN A 117 8.85 -9.47 3.59
CA GLN A 117 7.44 -9.18 3.36
C GLN A 117 6.78 -8.80 4.70
N SER A 118 5.70 -8.05 4.63
CA SER A 118 4.92 -7.66 5.81
C SER A 118 3.44 -7.65 5.47
N VAL A 119 2.63 -8.30 6.31
CA VAL A 119 1.17 -8.36 6.16
C VAL A 119 0.54 -7.88 7.46
N TYR A 120 -0.23 -6.79 7.36
CA TYR A 120 -1.00 -6.24 8.46
C TYR A 120 -2.45 -6.71 8.37
N ASP A 121 -2.96 -7.35 9.42
CA ASP A 121 -4.39 -7.57 9.62
C ASP A 121 -4.90 -6.45 10.55
N LEU A 122 -5.31 -5.34 9.94
CA LEU A 122 -5.72 -4.12 10.64
C LEU A 122 -6.98 -4.34 11.49
N GLY A 123 -7.86 -5.27 11.11
CA GLY A 123 -9.04 -5.61 11.89
C GLY A 123 -8.74 -6.35 13.19
N LYS A 124 -7.56 -6.99 13.27
CA LYS A 124 -7.09 -7.69 14.46
C LYS A 124 -5.90 -7.00 15.15
N GLY A 125 -5.36 -5.94 14.56
CA GLY A 125 -4.15 -5.29 15.05
C GLY A 125 -2.95 -6.24 15.08
N THR A 126 -2.76 -7.07 14.06
CA THR A 126 -1.61 -7.99 14.00
C THR A 126 -0.74 -7.73 12.78
N LEU A 127 0.56 -7.99 12.91
CA LEU A 127 1.54 -7.89 11.85
C LEU A 127 2.30 -9.21 11.73
N ARG A 128 2.33 -9.78 10.53
CA ARG A 128 3.26 -10.86 10.16
C ARG A 128 4.41 -10.29 9.35
N VAL A 129 5.64 -10.54 9.78
CA VAL A 129 6.87 -10.22 9.02
C VAL A 129 7.54 -11.52 8.60
N ILE A 130 7.91 -11.62 7.33
CA ILE A 130 8.60 -12.79 6.76
C ILE A 130 9.90 -12.32 6.14
N ALA A 131 11.02 -12.79 6.68
CA ALA A 131 12.35 -12.65 6.09
C ALA A 131 12.96 -14.06 5.95
N GLU A 132 14.08 -14.36 6.62
CA GLU A 132 14.57 -15.76 6.73
C GLU A 132 13.60 -16.65 7.53
N LYS A 133 12.88 -16.07 8.49
CA LYS A 133 11.86 -16.72 9.32
C LYS A 133 10.62 -15.84 9.40
N SER A 134 9.48 -16.48 9.64
CA SER A 134 8.21 -15.78 9.91
C SER A 134 8.10 -15.42 11.39
N HIS A 135 7.66 -14.20 11.67
CA HIS A 135 7.38 -13.70 13.01
C HIS A 135 6.02 -12.98 13.03
N ASP A 136 5.20 -13.27 14.04
CA ASP A 136 3.90 -12.66 14.26
C ASP A 136 3.95 -11.72 15.47
N PHE A 137 3.41 -10.52 15.29
CA PHE A 137 3.34 -9.46 16.29
C PHE A 137 1.89 -9.06 16.51
N THR A 138 1.56 -8.72 17.76
CA THR A 138 0.33 -8.01 18.11
C THR A 138 0.69 -6.55 18.33
N LEU A 139 -0.02 -5.65 17.65
CA LEU A 139 0.16 -4.21 17.78
C LEU A 139 -0.60 -3.75 19.04
N SER A 140 0.09 -3.09 19.94
CA SER A 140 -0.53 -2.44 21.09
C SER A 140 -1.21 -1.15 20.66
N SER A 141 -2.49 -1.01 20.99
CA SER A 141 -3.25 0.23 20.93
C SER A 141 -2.82 1.22 22.01
#